data_AF-A0A182SFQ1-F1
#
_entry.id   AF-A0A182SFQ1-F1
#
_cell.length_a   1.000
_cell.length_b   1.000
_cell.length_c   1.000
_cell.angle_alpha   90.00
_cell.angle_beta   90.00
_cell.angle_gamma   90.00
#
_symmetry.space_group_name_H-M   'P 1'
#
loop_
_entity.id
_entity.type
_entity.pdbx_description
1 polymer ?
#
loop_
_entity_poly.entity_id
_entity_poly.type
_entity_poly.pdbx_seq_one_letter_code
_entity_poly.pdbx_strand_id
1 'polypeptide(L)'
;MLLLQLTPEDDVLLQDMYDLGLKAASTSGLAIERFDYGYHMKPSMRRLHLHVVSKDYHSPCLSHRYHWTAFNTEFLIKHEYVVEELREQRCIERPSMRYIMQLLETPLKCNQCTFRPKNFAELKLHLKQHVESEIDSTSTN
;
A
#
# COMPACT_ATOMS: atom_id res chain seq x y z
N MET A 1 8.89 18.29 -2.01
CA MET A 1 7.80 18.12 -1.04
C MET A 1 7.87 16.72 -0.46
N LEU A 2 7.87 16.62 0.88
CA LEU A 2 7.78 15.36 1.64
C LEU A 2 6.37 15.23 2.21
N LEU A 3 5.94 14.01 2.56
CA LEU A 3 4.61 13.76 3.14
C LEU A 3 4.31 14.65 4.37
N LEU A 4 5.27 14.76 5.29
CA LEU A 4 5.13 15.56 6.52
C LEU A 4 5.24 17.09 6.29
N GLN A 5 5.43 17.52 5.05
CA GLN A 5 5.45 18.93 4.67
C GLN A 5 4.18 19.33 3.92
N LEU A 6 3.24 18.40 3.73
CA LEU A 6 1.97 18.69 3.09
C LEU A 6 1.14 19.63 3.96
N THR A 7 0.43 20.52 3.29
CA THR A 7 -0.54 21.43 3.88
C THR A 7 -1.88 21.31 3.14
N PRO A 8 -2.98 21.91 3.66
CA PRO A 8 -4.27 21.89 2.97
C PRO A 8 -4.23 22.48 1.56
N GLU A 9 -3.29 23.39 1.28
CA GLU A 9 -3.10 24.00 -0.04
C GLU A 9 -2.59 23.00 -1.10
N ASP A 10 -2.05 21.85 -0.68
CA ASP A 10 -1.57 20.80 -1.58
C ASP A 10 -2.70 19.85 -2.05
N ASP A 11 -3.95 20.02 -1.61
CA ASP A 11 -5.07 19.12 -1.93
C ASP A 11 -5.21 18.90 -3.45
N VAL A 12 -5.14 19.97 -4.26
CA VAL A 12 -5.22 19.87 -5.72
C VAL A 12 -4.16 18.90 -6.28
N LEU A 13 -2.92 19.00 -5.80
CA LEU A 13 -1.85 18.11 -6.22
C LEU A 13 -2.10 16.67 -5.76
N LEU A 14 -2.62 16.48 -4.55
CA LEU A 14 -2.96 15.14 -4.04
C LEU A 14 -4.05 14.49 -4.89
N GLN A 15 -5.12 15.23 -5.22
CA GLN A 15 -6.19 14.76 -6.10
C GLN A 15 -5.65 14.42 -7.49
N ASP A 16 -4.82 15.29 -8.08
CA ASP A 16 -4.20 15.04 -9.38
C ASP A 16 -3.34 13.77 -9.38
N MET A 17 -2.57 13.54 -8.32
CA MET A 17 -1.77 12.32 -8.17
C MET A 17 -2.66 11.07 -8.06
N TYR A 18 -3.77 11.17 -7.34
CA TYR A 18 -4.72 10.07 -7.19
C TYR A 18 -5.44 9.75 -8.49
N ASP A 19 -5.92 10.76 -9.22
CA ASP A 19 -6.53 10.60 -10.54
C ASP A 19 -5.59 9.95 -11.55
N LEU A 20 -4.31 10.34 -11.54
CA LEU A 20 -3.28 9.68 -12.33
C LEU A 20 -3.08 8.22 -11.90
N GLY A 21 -3.14 7.95 -10.59
CA GLY A 21 -3.08 6.61 -10.05
C GLY A 21 -4.26 5.73 -10.50
N LEU A 22 -5.48 6.25 -10.46
CA LEU A 22 -6.69 5.56 -10.94
C LEU A 22 -6.60 5.26 -12.44
N LYS A 23 -6.13 6.21 -13.24
CA LYS A 23 -5.88 6.00 -14.68
C LYS A 23 -4.84 4.91 -14.91
N ALA A 24 -3.74 4.92 -14.17
CA ALA A 24 -2.70 3.89 -14.26
C ALA A 24 -3.21 2.50 -13.83
N ALA A 25 -3.98 2.41 -12.75
CA ALA A 25 -4.61 1.16 -12.33
C ALA A 25 -5.57 0.62 -13.41
N SER A 26 -6.34 1.51 -14.04
CA SER A 26 -7.29 1.15 -15.10
C SER A 26 -6.62 0.55 -16.35
N THR A 27 -5.33 0.84 -16.61
CA THR A 27 -4.61 0.21 -17.73
C THR A 27 -4.29 -1.28 -17.50
N SER A 28 -4.46 -1.79 -16.28
CA SER A 28 -4.17 -3.19 -15.94
C SER A 28 -5.28 -4.16 -16.35
N GLY A 29 -6.49 -3.66 -16.64
CA GLY A 29 -7.69 -4.50 -16.82
C GLY A 29 -8.30 -5.03 -15.51
N LEU A 30 -7.72 -4.70 -14.35
CA LEU A 30 -8.28 -5.02 -13.04
C LEU A 30 -9.13 -3.87 -12.50
N ALA A 31 -10.11 -4.20 -11.66
CA ALA A 31 -10.92 -3.20 -10.97
C ALA A 31 -10.06 -2.34 -10.02
N ILE A 32 -10.37 -1.05 -9.90
CA ILE A 32 -9.56 -0.07 -9.13
C ILE A 32 -9.48 -0.43 -7.63
N GLU A 33 -10.46 -1.15 -7.10
CA GLU A 33 -10.54 -1.63 -5.72
C GLU A 33 -9.52 -2.73 -5.43
N ARG A 34 -8.97 -3.35 -6.49
CA ARG A 34 -7.88 -4.33 -6.37
C ARG A 34 -6.52 -3.67 -6.19
N PHE A 35 -6.47 -2.34 -6.07
CA PHE A 35 -5.26 -1.58 -5.79
C PHE A 35 -5.33 -0.89 -4.44
N ASP A 36 -4.15 -0.65 -3.87
CA ASP A 36 -3.93 0.26 -2.78
C ASP A 36 -3.28 1.54 -3.31
N TYR A 37 -3.74 2.67 -2.79
CA TYR A 37 -3.23 4.00 -3.09
C TYR A 37 -2.75 4.65 -1.79
N GLY A 38 -1.48 5.03 -1.73
CA GLY A 38 -0.97 5.62 -0.49
C GLY A 38 0.49 6.01 -0.51
N TYR A 39 0.98 6.44 0.65
CA TYR A 39 2.30 7.01 0.85
C TYR A 39 3.00 6.27 1.99
N HIS A 40 4.30 6.02 1.85
CA HIS A 40 5.06 5.49 2.97
C HIS A 40 5.23 6.55 4.06
N MET A 41 4.83 6.19 5.28
CA MET A 41 4.98 6.96 6.50
C MET A 41 6.41 7.46 6.71
N LYS A 42 7.39 6.58 6.46
CA LYS A 42 8.81 6.95 6.34
C LYS A 42 9.24 6.74 4.89
N PRO A 43 9.34 7.81 4.08
CA PRO A 43 9.63 7.68 2.66
C PRO A 43 11.08 7.22 2.43
N SER A 44 11.28 6.33 1.47
CA SER A 44 12.60 5.89 1.01
C SER A 44 13.25 6.88 0.04
N MET A 45 12.44 7.74 -0.59
CA MET A 45 12.84 8.76 -1.55
C MET A 45 12.51 10.17 -1.06
N ARG A 46 13.26 11.17 -1.53
CA ARG A 46 13.09 12.58 -1.08
C ARG A 46 11.86 13.29 -1.65
N ARG A 47 11.30 12.79 -2.76
CA ARG A 47 10.12 13.40 -3.40
C ARG A 47 8.88 12.63 -2.97
N LEU A 48 7.78 13.35 -2.74
CA LEU A 48 6.45 12.75 -2.61
C LEU A 48 6.18 11.85 -3.82
N HIS A 49 5.70 10.64 -3.55
CA HIS A 49 5.30 9.68 -4.57
C HIS A 49 4.12 8.88 -4.03
N LEU A 50 3.06 8.80 -4.83
CA LEU A 50 1.93 7.94 -4.56
C LEU A 50 2.29 6.53 -5.02
N HIS A 51 2.12 5.56 -4.13
CA HIS A 51 2.14 4.15 -4.49
C HIS A 51 0.78 3.75 -5.06
N VAL A 52 0.81 3.05 -6.18
CA VAL A 52 -0.34 2.41 -6.82
C VAL A 52 0.03 0.94 -6.95
N VAL A 53 -0.49 0.09 -6.08
CA VAL A 53 -0.01 -1.30 -5.94
C VAL A 53 -1.18 -2.26 -5.95
N SER A 54 -1.15 -3.25 -6.83
CA SER A 54 -2.17 -4.30 -6.88
C SER A 54 -2.09 -5.23 -5.65
N LYS A 55 -3.25 -5.72 -5.21
CA LYS A 55 -3.40 -6.49 -3.97
C LYS A 55 -3.00 -7.97 -4.10
N ASP A 56 -2.56 -8.44 -5.27
CA ASP A 56 -2.06 -9.80 -5.45
C ASP A 56 -0.70 -10.02 -4.76
N TYR A 57 0.16 -8.99 -4.75
CA TYR A 57 1.52 -9.02 -4.22
C TYR A 57 2.35 -10.25 -4.68
N HIS A 58 2.05 -10.82 -5.85
CA HIS A 58 2.80 -11.94 -6.42
C HIS A 58 3.84 -11.40 -7.42
N SER A 59 5.01 -11.03 -6.89
CA SER A 59 6.10 -10.46 -7.67
C SER A 59 7.46 -11.06 -7.29
N PRO A 60 8.37 -11.29 -8.26
CA PRO A 60 9.76 -11.65 -7.94
C PRO A 60 10.45 -10.56 -7.10
N CYS A 61 10.06 -9.29 -7.26
CA CYS A 61 10.61 -8.14 -6.53
C CYS A 61 10.13 -8.04 -5.08
N LEU A 62 9.11 -8.82 -4.68
CA LEU A 62 8.72 -8.97 -3.29
C LEU A 62 9.72 -9.91 -2.59
N SER A 63 10.93 -9.40 -2.33
CA SER A 63 12.08 -10.18 -1.87
C SER A 63 12.35 -10.11 -0.37
N HIS A 64 11.84 -9.09 0.32
CA HIS A 64 12.07 -8.89 1.75
C HIS A 64 10.77 -8.70 2.52
N ARG A 65 10.76 -9.18 3.77
CA ARG A 65 9.67 -8.93 4.73
C ARG A 65 9.34 -7.45 4.85
N TYR A 66 10.35 -6.58 4.80
CA TYR A 66 10.15 -5.13 4.82
C TYR A 66 9.22 -4.64 3.71
N HIS A 67 9.37 -5.13 2.47
CA HIS A 67 8.48 -4.74 1.37
C HIS A 67 7.03 -5.11 1.67
N TRP A 68 6.79 -6.31 2.20
CA TRP A 68 5.44 -6.72 2.59
C TRP A 68 4.85 -5.82 3.67
N THR A 69 5.58 -5.65 4.77
CA THR A 69 5.13 -4.86 5.92
C THR A 69 4.90 -3.40 5.54
N ALA A 70 5.75 -2.83 4.69
CA ALA A 70 5.63 -1.45 4.25
C ALA A 70 4.31 -1.16 3.51
N PHE A 71 3.74 -2.15 2.83
CA PHE A 71 2.47 -1.99 2.09
C PHE A 71 1.24 -2.60 2.79
N ASN A 72 1.42 -3.57 3.69
CA ASN A 72 0.33 -4.32 4.32
C ASN A 72 0.17 -4.02 5.82
N THR A 73 0.64 -2.85 6.27
CA THR A 73 0.40 -2.28 7.61
C THR A 73 0.12 -0.80 7.50
N GLU A 74 -0.13 -0.13 8.63
CA GLU A 74 -0.30 1.34 8.72
C GLU A 74 0.96 2.12 8.28
N PHE A 75 2.07 1.44 7.97
CA PHE A 75 3.23 2.06 7.34
C PHE A 75 2.91 2.65 5.95
N LEU A 76 1.93 2.08 5.24
CA LEU A 76 1.33 2.68 4.05
C LEU A 76 0.12 3.51 4.48
N ILE A 77 0.29 4.83 4.52
CA ILE A 77 -0.78 5.76 4.84
C ILE A 77 -1.65 5.93 3.59
N LYS A 78 -2.94 5.59 3.69
CA LYS A 78 -3.87 5.63 2.57
C LYS A 78 -4.08 7.06 2.07
N HIS A 79 -4.29 7.22 0.77
CA HIS A 79 -4.50 8.52 0.14
C HIS A 79 -5.65 9.29 0.80
N GLU A 80 -6.78 8.62 1.00
CA GLU A 80 -8.00 9.19 1.57
C GLU A 80 -7.76 9.72 2.99
N TYR A 81 -7.03 8.95 3.80
CA TYR A 81 -6.65 9.36 5.16
C TYR A 81 -5.77 10.62 5.14
N VAL A 82 -4.79 10.72 4.24
CA VAL A 82 -3.95 11.93 4.14
C VAL A 82 -4.78 13.16 3.80
N VAL A 83 -5.72 13.05 2.87
CA VAL A 83 -6.59 14.16 2.47
C VAL A 83 -7.51 14.57 3.61
N GLU A 84 -8.12 13.60 4.31
CA GLU A 84 -8.98 13.84 5.46
C GLU A 84 -8.21 14.51 6.61
N GLU A 85 -7.04 13.98 6.97
CA GLU A 85 -6.21 14.50 8.06
C GLU A 85 -5.73 15.94 7.75
N LEU A 86 -5.36 16.24 6.51
CA LEU A 86 -5.03 17.62 6.10
C LEU A 86 -6.25 18.54 6.17
N ARG A 87 -7.45 18.06 5.83
CA ARG A 87 -8.67 18.86 5.92
C ARG A 87 -9.01 19.20 7.37
N GLU A 88 -8.88 18.24 8.28
CA GLU A 88 -9.32 18.37 9.67
C GLU A 88 -8.24 18.95 10.59
N GLN A 89 -7.03 18.38 10.55
CA GLN A 89 -5.93 18.74 11.45
C GLN A 89 -4.93 19.70 10.81
N ARG A 90 -5.04 19.96 9.51
CA ARG A 90 -4.16 20.86 8.73
C ARG A 90 -2.70 20.41 8.64
N CYS A 91 -2.36 19.22 9.14
CA CYS A 91 -1.03 18.64 9.05
C CYS A 91 -1.12 17.11 9.12
N ILE A 92 -0.05 16.44 8.71
CA ILE A 92 0.14 15.00 8.95
C ILE A 92 1.07 14.84 10.15
N GLU A 93 0.58 14.22 11.23
CA GLU A 93 1.39 14.01 12.42
C GLU A 93 2.62 13.15 12.11
N ARG A 94 3.78 13.56 12.62
CA ARG A 94 4.98 12.72 12.54
C ARG A 94 4.86 11.59 13.56
N PRO A 95 4.83 10.33 13.12
CA PRO A 95 4.78 9.21 14.05
C PRO A 95 6.11 9.07 14.80
N SER A 96 6.02 8.57 16.04
CA SER A 96 7.21 8.27 16.82
C SER A 96 8.04 7.16 16.17
N MET A 97 9.37 7.23 16.32
CA MET A 97 10.25 6.17 15.83
C MET A 97 9.93 4.80 16.44
N ARG A 98 9.47 4.78 17.70
CA ARG A 98 9.04 3.56 18.39
C ARG A 98 7.84 2.92 17.68
N TYR A 99 6.82 3.71 17.34
CA TYR A 99 5.65 3.21 16.63
C TYR A 99 6.02 2.69 15.23
N ILE A 100 6.89 3.40 14.50
CA ILE A 100 7.41 2.92 13.22
C ILE A 100 8.09 1.56 13.37
N MET A 101 8.94 1.37 14.39
CA MET A 101 9.61 0.08 14.64
C MET A 101 8.61 -1.03 14.96
N GLN A 102 7.56 -0.74 15.74
CA GLN A 102 6.51 -1.72 16.04
C GLN A 102 5.76 -2.17 14.79
N LEU A 103 5.46 -1.25 13.86
CA LEU A 103 4.86 -1.60 12.57
C LEU A 103 5.76 -2.57 11.79
N LEU A 104 7.07 -2.31 11.74
CA LEU A 104 8.05 -3.16 11.05
C LEU A 104 8.18 -4.57 11.66
N GLU A 105 7.89 -4.72 12.95
CA GLU A 105 7.91 -5.98 13.69
C GLU A 105 6.59 -6.77 13.60
N THR A 106 5.53 -6.16 13.05
CA THR A 106 4.19 -6.76 12.94
C THR A 106 4.26 -8.18 12.35
N PRO A 107 3.63 -9.18 13.01
CA PRO A 107 3.57 -10.54 12.51
C PRO A 107 2.96 -10.61 11.11
N LEU A 108 3.48 -11.51 10.26
CA LEU A 108 2.94 -11.69 8.92
C LEU A 108 1.50 -12.19 8.97
N LYS A 109 0.66 -11.62 8.11
CA LYS A 109 -0.73 -12.01 7.89
C LYS A 109 -1.02 -11.80 6.40
N CYS A 110 -1.74 -12.73 5.78
CA CYS A 110 -2.22 -12.55 4.41
C CYS A 110 -3.16 -11.34 4.32
N ASN A 111 -3.13 -10.62 3.21
CA ASN A 111 -4.02 -9.49 2.92
C ASN A 111 -5.36 -9.93 2.30
N GLN A 112 -5.45 -11.18 1.83
CA GLN A 112 -6.61 -11.72 1.12
C GLN A 112 -7.40 -12.73 1.94
N CYS A 113 -6.83 -13.28 3.02
CA CYS A 113 -7.52 -14.23 3.90
C CYS A 113 -6.98 -14.19 5.34
N THR A 114 -7.40 -15.15 6.17
CA THR A 114 -7.03 -15.24 7.59
C THR A 114 -5.68 -15.93 7.85
N PHE A 115 -5.00 -16.42 6.80
CA PHE A 115 -3.74 -17.15 6.92
C PHE A 115 -2.62 -16.32 7.57
N ARG A 116 -1.84 -16.97 8.44
CA ARG A 116 -0.73 -16.37 9.20
C ARG A 116 0.55 -17.19 8.94
N PRO A 117 1.41 -16.78 8.01
CA PRO A 117 2.62 -17.51 7.69
C PRO A 117 3.66 -17.35 8.81
N LYS A 118 4.44 -18.42 9.04
CA LYS A 118 5.53 -18.46 10.01
C LYS A 118 6.75 -17.69 9.52
N ASN A 119 6.96 -17.65 8.21
CA ASN A 119 8.08 -16.94 7.59
C ASN A 119 7.68 -16.35 6.23
N PHE A 120 8.56 -15.53 5.67
CA PHE A 120 8.29 -14.81 4.44
C PHE A 120 8.20 -15.70 3.19
N ALA A 121 8.94 -16.82 3.15
CA ALA A 121 8.86 -17.76 2.03
C ALA A 121 7.49 -18.43 1.95
N GLU A 122 6.93 -18.80 3.10
CA GLU A 122 5.58 -19.35 3.21
C GLU A 122 4.52 -18.35 2.77
N LEU A 123 4.67 -17.07 3.12
CA LEU A 123 3.80 -16.01 2.62
C LEU A 123 3.82 -15.93 1.10
N LYS A 124 5.00 -15.91 0.48
CA LYS A 124 5.12 -15.82 -1.00
C LYS A 124 4.45 -16.99 -1.69
N LEU A 125 4.63 -18.20 -1.16
CA LEU A 125 3.98 -19.40 -1.69
C LEU A 125 2.45 -19.29 -1.58
N HIS A 126 1.96 -18.78 -0.45
CA HIS A 126 0.53 -18.59 -0.24
C HIS A 126 -0.08 -17.51 -1.15
N LEU A 127 0.60 -16.39 -1.37
CA LEU A 127 0.15 -15.35 -2.32
C LEU A 127 0.03 -15.90 -3.75
N LYS A 128 0.97 -16.76 -4.16
CA LYS A 128 0.92 -17.44 -5.45
C LYS A 128 -0.36 -18.28 -5.60
N GLN A 129 -0.78 -18.99 -4.55
CA GLN A 129 -2.00 -19.81 -4.57
C GLN A 129 -3.26 -18.98 -4.80
N HIS A 130 -3.32 -17.75 -4.26
CA HIS A 130 -4.42 -16.82 -4.52
C HIS A 130 -4.51 -16.48 -6.01
N VAL A 131 -3.39 -16.14 -6.64
CA VAL A 131 -3.34 -15.81 -8.07
C VAL A 131 -3.75 -17.01 -8.94
N GLU A 132 -3.24 -18.20 -8.64
CA GLU A 132 -3.61 -19.42 -9.37
C GLU A 132 -5.11 -19.73 -9.24
N SER A 133 -5.68 -19.59 -8.05
CA SER A 133 -7.11 -19.83 -7.81
C SER A 133 -8.02 -18.84 -8.54
N GLU A 134 -7.60 -17.57 -8.68
CA GLU A 134 -8.34 -16.56 -9.43
C GLU A 134 -8.38 -16.87 -10.93
N ILE A 135 -7.29 -17.39 -11.50
CA ILE A 135 -7.21 -17.80 -12.92
C ILE A 135 -8.15 -18.98 -13.19
N ASP A 136 -8.18 -19.97 -12.30
CA ASP A 136 -9.06 -21.14 -12.46
C ASP A 136 -10.54 -20.76 -12.39
N SER A 137 -10.89 -19.82 -11.50
CA SER A 137 -12.27 -19.30 -11.36
C SER A 137 -12.74 -18.44 -12.54
N THR A 138 -11.82 -17.82 -13.27
CA THR A 138 -12.12 -16.99 -14.45
C THR A 138 -12.11 -17.79 -15.75
N SER A 139 -11.49 -18.97 -15.77
CA SER A 139 -11.47 -19.89 -16.92
C SER A 139 -12.67 -20.83 -16.99
N THR A 140 -13.50 -20.85 -15.95
CA THR A 140 -14.71 -21.69 -15.83
C THR A 140 -16.02 -20.92 -15.98
N ASN A 141 -15.96 -19.62 -16.28
CA ASN A 141 -17.09 -18.77 -16.71
C ASN A 141 -16.90 -18.36 -18.17
#